data_AF-A0A1A8HDB5-F1
#
_entry.id   AF-A0A1A8HDB5-F1
#
_cell.length_a   1.000
_cell.length_b   1.000
_cell.length_c   1.000
_cell.angle_alpha   90.00
_cell.angle_beta   90.00
_cell.angle_gamma   90.00
#
_symmetry.space_group_name_H-M   'P 1'
#
loop_
_entity.id
_entity.type
_entity.pdbx_description
1 polymer ?
#
loop_
_entity_poly.entity_id
_entity_poly.type
_entity_poly.pdbx_seq_one_letter_code
_entity_poly.pdbx_strand_id
1 'polypeptide(L)'
;DTLLDHAPDKLNVVKSSLITFVNKHLNKLNLEVTELESQFADGVYLILLMGLLEDYFVPLYNFFLTPENFEQKVHNVAFAFELMQDGGLKKPKARPEDVVNLNLKSTLRVLYNLFTNYKNSD
;
A
#
# COMPACT_ATOMS: atom_id res chain seq x y z
N ASP A 1 6.88 -4.42 -15.95
CA ASP A 1 5.81 -5.08 -16.74
C ASP A 1 6.11 -6.54 -17.04
N THR A 2 7.30 -6.92 -17.52
CA THR A 2 7.65 -8.31 -17.88
C THR A 2 7.63 -9.36 -16.75
N LEU A 3 7.84 -8.95 -15.49
CA LEU A 3 7.90 -9.86 -14.33
C LEU A 3 6.57 -10.57 -14.04
N LEU A 4 5.46 -9.84 -14.16
CA LEU A 4 4.11 -10.38 -13.89
C LEU A 4 3.65 -11.35 -14.98
N ASP A 5 4.15 -11.15 -16.20
CA ASP A 5 3.63 -11.86 -17.38
C ASP A 5 4.50 -13.07 -17.75
N HIS A 6 5.78 -13.15 -17.30
CA HIS A 6 6.73 -14.16 -17.77
C HIS A 6 7.55 -14.88 -16.67
N ALA A 7 7.35 -14.59 -15.37
CA ALA A 7 8.15 -15.21 -14.30
C ALA A 7 7.35 -15.39 -12.98
N PRO A 8 6.44 -16.38 -12.89
CA PRO A 8 5.59 -16.59 -11.71
C PRO A 8 6.39 -16.88 -10.43
N ASP A 9 7.51 -17.59 -10.52
CA ASP A 9 8.36 -17.87 -9.35
C ASP A 9 8.99 -16.59 -8.78
N LYS A 10 9.40 -15.67 -9.66
CA LYS A 10 9.94 -14.37 -9.23
C LYS A 10 8.85 -13.49 -8.62
N LEU A 11 7.62 -13.58 -9.11
CA LEU A 11 6.48 -12.87 -8.55
C LEU A 11 6.23 -13.29 -7.09
N ASN A 12 6.26 -14.58 -6.80
CA ASN A 12 6.08 -15.08 -5.43
C ASN A 12 7.16 -14.55 -4.48
N VAL A 13 8.43 -14.55 -4.90
CA VAL A 13 9.53 -13.97 -4.11
C VAL A 13 9.32 -12.48 -3.83
N VAL A 14 8.85 -11.73 -4.83
CA VAL A 14 8.52 -10.29 -4.66
C VAL A 14 7.38 -10.13 -3.67
N LYS A 15 6.30 -10.91 -3.80
CA LYS A 15 5.15 -10.84 -2.88
C LYS A 15 5.56 -11.15 -1.44
N SER A 16 6.33 -12.21 -1.21
CA SER A 16 6.85 -12.54 0.13
C SER A 16 7.69 -11.40 0.69
N SER A 17 8.60 -10.82 -0.11
CA SER A 17 9.44 -9.70 0.31
C SER A 17 8.60 -8.47 0.69
N LEU A 18 7.54 -8.18 -0.07
CA LEU A 18 6.62 -7.08 0.22
C LEU A 18 5.78 -7.34 1.47
N ILE A 19 5.30 -8.56 1.68
CA ILE A 19 4.60 -8.95 2.92
C ILE A 19 5.50 -8.72 4.13
N THR A 20 6.74 -9.21 4.08
CA THR A 20 7.71 -8.99 5.16
C THR A 20 7.94 -7.50 5.42
N PHE A 21 8.10 -6.70 4.37
CA PHE A 21 8.26 -5.25 4.49
C PHE A 21 7.05 -4.58 5.14
N VAL A 22 5.84 -4.78 4.64
CA VAL A 22 4.65 -4.10 5.20
C VAL A 22 4.38 -4.54 6.63
N ASN A 23 4.59 -5.83 6.96
CA ASN A 23 4.42 -6.34 8.33
C ASN A 23 5.49 -5.84 9.30
N LYS A 24 6.71 -5.52 8.85
CA LYS A 24 7.72 -4.85 9.71
C LYS A 24 7.14 -3.58 10.33
N HIS A 25 6.31 -2.85 9.58
CA HIS A 25 5.71 -1.60 10.03
C HIS A 25 4.33 -1.83 10.65
N LEU A 26 3.40 -2.51 9.96
CA LEU A 26 2.01 -2.66 10.39
C LEU A 26 1.87 -3.49 11.69
N ASN A 27 2.80 -4.39 12.00
CA ASN A 27 2.80 -5.11 13.28
C ASN A 27 2.98 -4.17 14.48
N LYS A 28 3.55 -2.97 14.31
CA LYS A 28 3.61 -1.93 15.37
C LYS A 28 2.22 -1.47 15.83
N LEU A 29 1.19 -1.70 15.00
CA LEU A 29 -0.22 -1.44 15.29
C LEU A 29 -1.03 -2.73 15.54
N ASN A 30 -0.36 -3.88 15.71
CA ASN A 30 -0.98 -5.21 15.81
C ASN A 30 -1.81 -5.58 14.56
N LEU A 31 -1.41 -5.09 13.38
CA LEU A 31 -2.01 -5.43 12.09
C LEU A 31 -1.09 -6.33 11.30
N GLU A 32 -1.62 -7.43 10.76
CA GLU A 32 -0.87 -8.40 9.96
C GLU A 32 -1.47 -8.54 8.56
N VAL A 33 -0.60 -8.44 7.56
CA VAL A 33 -0.91 -8.69 6.16
C VAL A 33 -0.48 -10.10 5.78
N THR A 34 -1.43 -10.88 5.27
CA THR A 34 -1.23 -12.23 4.73
C THR A 34 -1.47 -12.30 3.23
N GLU A 35 -2.26 -11.36 2.67
CA GLU A 35 -2.64 -11.33 1.26
C GLU A 35 -2.58 -9.91 0.68
N LEU A 36 -1.68 -9.71 -0.30
CA LEU A 36 -1.51 -8.41 -0.97
C LEU A 36 -2.61 -8.12 -2.01
N GLU A 37 -3.31 -9.14 -2.48
CA GLU A 37 -4.38 -9.04 -3.47
C GLU A 37 -5.57 -8.22 -2.96
N SER A 38 -5.87 -8.29 -1.66
CA SER A 38 -7.15 -7.82 -1.12
C SER A 38 -7.00 -6.83 0.04
N GLN A 39 -6.03 -7.02 0.94
CA GLN A 39 -5.99 -6.29 2.22
C GLN A 39 -5.58 -4.81 2.10
N PHE A 40 -5.15 -4.36 0.91
CA PHE A 40 -4.88 -2.94 0.64
C PHE A 40 -6.00 -2.24 -0.14
N ALA A 41 -7.03 -2.97 -0.56
CA ALA A 41 -8.05 -2.46 -1.48
C ALA A 41 -8.98 -1.41 -0.86
N ASP A 42 -9.06 -1.35 0.47
CA ASP A 42 -9.85 -0.35 1.19
C ASP A 42 -9.06 0.93 1.52
N GLY A 43 -7.76 0.94 1.22
CA GLY A 43 -6.82 2.03 1.44
C GLY A 43 -6.38 2.23 2.90
N VAL A 44 -6.99 1.59 3.89
CA VAL A 44 -6.70 1.82 5.32
C VAL A 44 -5.26 1.42 5.62
N TYR A 45 -4.85 0.22 5.21
CA TYR A 45 -3.48 -0.25 5.45
C TYR A 45 -2.44 0.58 4.70
N LEU A 46 -2.76 1.13 3.52
CA LEU A 46 -1.85 2.03 2.79
C LEU A 46 -1.62 3.34 3.57
N ILE A 47 -2.68 3.93 4.11
CA ILE A 47 -2.62 5.17 4.90
C ILE A 47 -1.80 4.95 6.17
N LEU A 48 -2.13 3.89 6.93
CA LEU A 48 -1.43 3.57 8.17
C LEU A 48 0.04 3.25 7.92
N LEU A 49 0.34 2.50 6.86
CA LEU A 49 1.71 2.24 6.44
C LEU A 49 2.45 3.54 6.14
N MET A 50 1.85 4.49 5.41
CA MET A 50 2.49 5.79 5.13
C MET A 50 2.81 6.58 6.40
N GLY A 51 1.88 6.65 7.36
CA GLY A 51 2.16 7.30 8.65
C GLY A 51 3.33 6.67 9.39
N LEU A 52 3.39 5.33 9.42
CA LEU A 52 4.49 4.60 10.06
C LEU A 52 5.83 4.77 9.34
N LEU A 53 5.84 4.90 8.01
CA LEU A 53 7.05 5.09 7.22
C LEU A 53 7.65 6.50 7.37
N GLU A 54 6.80 7.49 7.61
CA GLU A 54 7.17 8.90 7.81
C GLU A 54 7.20 9.31 9.30
N ASP A 55 7.06 8.34 10.21
CA ASP A 55 7.10 8.52 11.66
C ASP A 55 6.08 9.55 12.20
N TYR A 56 4.84 9.51 11.69
CA TYR A 56 3.73 10.32 12.20
C TYR A 56 2.39 9.56 12.26
N PHE A 57 1.46 10.07 13.08
CA PHE A 57 0.10 9.56 13.13
C PHE A 57 -0.80 10.28 12.13
N VAL A 58 -1.45 9.52 11.26
CA VAL A 58 -2.49 10.06 10.37
C VAL A 58 -3.78 10.27 11.16
N PRO A 59 -4.33 11.49 11.24
CA PRO A 59 -5.58 11.72 11.96
C PRO A 59 -6.75 10.94 11.37
N LEU A 60 -7.51 10.24 12.24
CA LEU A 60 -8.63 9.37 11.82
C LEU A 60 -9.79 10.12 11.14
N TYR A 61 -9.88 11.44 11.25
CA TYR A 61 -10.90 12.24 10.57
C TYR A 61 -10.55 12.57 9.10
N ASN A 62 -9.32 12.28 8.65
CA ASN A 62 -8.90 12.52 7.26
C ASN A 62 -9.25 11.36 6.32
N PHE A 63 -9.62 10.20 6.86
CA PHE A 63 -9.90 9.00 6.09
C PHE A 63 -10.96 8.14 6.74
N PHE A 64 -11.50 7.17 6.01
CA PHE A 64 -12.50 6.25 6.51
C PHE A 64 -11.82 5.02 7.09
N LEU A 65 -11.80 4.87 8.42
CA LEU A 65 -11.22 3.68 9.07
C LEU A 65 -12.00 2.39 8.75
N THR A 66 -13.30 2.52 8.51
CA THR A 66 -14.21 1.43 8.13
C THR A 66 -14.97 1.84 6.87
N PRO A 67 -14.33 1.83 5.68
CA PRO A 67 -14.96 2.31 4.46
C PRO A 67 -16.07 1.36 4.01
N GLU A 68 -17.29 1.88 3.85
CA GLU A 68 -18.51 1.11 3.60
C GLU A 68 -18.85 0.99 2.11
N ASN A 69 -18.33 1.89 1.28
CA ASN A 69 -18.63 1.95 -0.15
C ASN A 69 -17.38 2.18 -1.00
N PHE A 70 -17.54 2.07 -2.32
CA PHE A 70 -16.45 2.18 -3.28
C PHE A 70 -15.79 3.56 -3.23
N GLU A 71 -16.59 4.62 -3.11
CA GLU A 71 -16.12 6.01 -3.08
C GLU A 71 -15.23 6.27 -1.86
N GLN A 72 -15.59 5.75 -0.68
CA GLN A 72 -14.78 5.86 0.54
C GLN A 72 -13.45 5.11 0.41
N LYS A 73 -13.43 3.94 -0.23
CA LYS A 73 -12.19 3.20 -0.50
C LYS A 73 -11.30 3.96 -1.48
N VAL A 74 -11.88 4.52 -2.54
CA VAL A 74 -11.17 5.35 -3.52
C VAL A 74 -10.59 6.59 -2.85
N HIS A 75 -11.36 7.26 -1.99
CA HIS A 75 -10.89 8.37 -1.17
C HIS A 75 -9.67 7.98 -0.34
N ASN A 76 -9.73 6.85 0.38
CA ASN A 76 -8.61 6.40 1.21
C ASN A 76 -7.34 6.13 0.38
N VAL A 77 -7.47 5.43 -0.76
CA VAL A 77 -6.30 5.15 -1.61
C VAL A 77 -5.75 6.43 -2.23
N ALA A 78 -6.61 7.36 -2.66
CA ALA A 78 -6.20 8.65 -3.18
C ALA A 78 -5.45 9.46 -2.11
N PHE A 79 -5.96 9.50 -0.89
CA PHE A 79 -5.31 10.15 0.24
C PHE A 79 -3.95 9.52 0.57
N ALA A 80 -3.83 8.18 0.55
CA ALA A 80 -2.53 7.53 0.69
C ALA A 80 -1.52 7.97 -0.40
N PHE A 81 -1.97 8.19 -1.63
CA PHE A 81 -1.11 8.68 -2.72
C PHE A 81 -0.72 10.15 -2.55
N GLU A 82 -1.55 10.96 -1.89
CA GLU A 82 -1.20 12.33 -1.47
C GLU A 82 -0.11 12.28 -0.40
N LEU A 83 -0.29 11.47 0.65
CA LEU A 83 0.74 11.28 1.68
C LEU A 83 2.08 10.81 1.11
N MET A 84 2.08 9.94 0.10
CA MET A 84 3.30 9.55 -0.61
C MET A 84 3.99 10.74 -1.27
N GLN A 85 3.23 11.62 -1.93
CA GLN A 85 3.78 12.80 -2.59
C GLN A 85 4.30 13.83 -1.59
N ASP A 86 3.58 14.02 -0.49
CA ASP A 86 3.99 14.91 0.60
C ASP A 86 5.28 14.41 1.27
N GLY A 87 5.46 13.08 1.38
CA GLY A 87 6.71 12.43 1.78
C GLY A 87 7.83 12.46 0.72
N GLY A 88 7.62 13.15 -0.41
CA GLY A 88 8.61 13.34 -1.46
C GLY A 88 8.71 12.21 -2.50
N LEU A 89 7.80 11.23 -2.48
CA LEU A 89 7.76 10.18 -3.50
C LEU A 89 7.13 10.70 -4.79
N LYS A 90 7.53 10.10 -5.91
CA LYS A 90 6.82 10.32 -7.17
C LYS A 90 5.40 9.80 -7.05
N LYS A 91 4.45 10.59 -7.56
CA LYS A 91 3.04 10.19 -7.68
C LYS A 91 2.93 8.77 -8.27
N PRO A 92 2.21 7.84 -7.60
CA PRO A 92 1.97 6.52 -8.14
C PRO A 92 1.34 6.59 -9.53
N LYS A 93 1.75 5.69 -10.43
CA LYS A 93 1.16 5.59 -11.78
C LYS A 93 -0.20 4.90 -11.79
N ALA A 94 -0.47 4.10 -10.76
CA ALA A 94 -1.77 3.43 -10.60
C ALA A 94 -2.84 4.49 -10.32
N ARG A 95 -4.06 4.27 -10.81
CA ARG A 95 -5.21 5.06 -10.35
C ARG A 95 -5.71 4.45 -9.02
N PRO A 96 -6.25 5.25 -8.10
CA PRO A 96 -6.80 4.73 -6.84
C PRO A 96 -7.82 3.61 -7.05
N GLU A 97 -8.68 3.75 -8.07
CA GLU A 97 -9.69 2.77 -8.45
C GLU A 97 -9.09 1.45 -8.87
N ASP A 98 -7.87 1.42 -9.44
CA ASP A 98 -7.23 0.17 -9.83
C ASP A 98 -6.86 -0.65 -8.58
N VAL A 99 -6.43 0.00 -7.50
CA VAL A 99 -6.14 -0.67 -6.21
C VAL A 99 -7.44 -1.16 -5.55
N VAL A 100 -8.47 -0.32 -5.54
CA VAL A 100 -9.79 -0.67 -4.98
C VAL A 100 -10.44 -1.85 -5.74
N ASN A 101 -10.23 -1.92 -7.05
CA ASN A 101 -10.70 -3.01 -7.90
C ASN A 101 -9.77 -4.24 -7.91
N LEU A 102 -8.91 -4.41 -6.89
CA LEU A 102 -8.07 -5.59 -6.70
C LEU A 102 -7.09 -5.85 -7.87
N ASN A 103 -6.67 -4.80 -8.58
CA ASN A 103 -5.67 -4.94 -9.63
C ASN A 103 -4.29 -5.21 -9.01
N LEU A 104 -3.92 -6.49 -8.93
CA LEU A 104 -2.67 -6.94 -8.30
C LEU A 104 -1.43 -6.23 -8.87
N LYS A 105 -1.36 -6.00 -10.20
CA LYS A 105 -0.23 -5.29 -10.85
C LYS A 105 -0.10 -3.87 -10.29
N SER A 106 -1.21 -3.18 -10.07
CA SER A 106 -1.24 -1.82 -9.52
C SER A 106 -0.86 -1.80 -8.04
N THR A 107 -1.43 -2.69 -7.23
CA THR A 107 -1.12 -2.81 -5.80
C THR A 107 0.37 -3.13 -5.58
N LEU A 108 0.91 -4.12 -6.29
CA LEU A 108 2.34 -4.47 -6.18
C LEU A 108 3.24 -3.33 -6.62
N ARG A 109 2.86 -2.56 -7.64
CA ARG A 109 3.65 -1.41 -8.09
C ARG A 109 3.71 -0.30 -7.04
N VAL A 110 2.60 -0.04 -6.36
CA VAL A 110 2.54 0.92 -5.25
C VAL A 110 3.42 0.45 -4.10
N LEU A 111 3.22 -0.79 -3.62
CA LEU A 111 3.98 -1.35 -2.50
C LEU A 111 5.47 -1.49 -2.81
N TYR A 112 5.82 -1.86 -4.03
CA TYR A 112 7.22 -1.95 -4.45
C TYR A 112 7.90 -0.58 -4.48
N ASN A 113 7.19 0.48 -4.88
CA ASN A 113 7.72 1.84 -4.79
C ASN A 113 8.03 2.21 -3.33
N LEU A 114 7.11 1.93 -2.40
CA LEU A 114 7.35 2.12 -0.97
C LEU A 114 8.56 1.31 -0.50
N PHE A 115 8.60 0.02 -0.80
CA PHE A 115 9.73 -0.84 -0.44
C PHE A 115 11.07 -0.27 -0.94
N THR A 116 11.16 0.17 -2.19
CA THR A 116 12.44 0.68 -2.72
C THR A 116 12.92 1.95 -2.03
N ASN A 117 12.02 2.81 -1.55
CA ASN A 117 12.36 4.06 -0.89
C ASN A 117 12.55 3.89 0.62
N TYR A 118 11.86 2.93 1.26
CA TYR A 118 11.83 2.79 2.71
C TYR A 118 12.34 1.44 3.25
N LYS A 119 12.91 0.56 2.42
CA LYS A 119 13.43 -0.75 2.90
C LYS A 119 14.46 -0.67 4.04
N ASN A 120 15.10 0.47 4.21
CA ASN A 120 16.09 0.72 5.26
C ASN A 120 15.52 1.53 6.44
N SER A 121 14.25 1.94 6.37
CA SER A 121 13.56 2.63 7.45
C SER A 121 13.17 1.64 8.54
N ASP A 122 13.26 2.06 9.80
CA ASP A 122 13.01 1.20 10.97
C ASP A 122 11.55 1.13 11.42
#